data_AF-A0A0K8UQA4-F1
#
_entry.id   AF-A0A0K8UQA4-F1
#
_cell.length_a   1.000
_cell.length_b   1.000
_cell.length_c   1.000
_cell.angle_alpha   90.00
_cell.angle_beta   90.00
_cell.angle_gamma   90.00
#
_symmetry.space_group_name_H-M   'P 1'
#
loop_
_entity.id
_entity.type
_entity.pdbx_description
1 polymer ?
#
loop_
_entity_poly.entity_id
_entity_poly.type
_entity_poly.pdbx_seq_one_letter_code
_entity_poly.pdbx_strand_id
1 'polypeptide(L)'
;MKLRIFTVFLLALATPILAENIFKINISPEEAQQFLNSANLRGLDNIDYAPKTSENELPESRNEKGEFVYMGRVIDHPEEYVEEHYDAHQYHGQDGLGQYVYGYRDWNQGKNEKKDESGTVSGSYKYVQPTGRDFVAKYYADRTGFHVDDNRPAYLKEPATKTPAVRKAEEEHFKLWGELAAANGNNPDPFAPEYQQQRNEPAESEYKEYVHQEPPYVPGPEETGPPQGFFYAFDYNVPLLRNKKEREELEHLRAENNNNE
;
A
#
# COMPACT_ATOMS: atom_id res chain seq x y z
N MET A 1 67.95 -13.65 -16.06
CA MET A 1 66.79 -13.91 -15.16
C MET A 1 65.75 -12.83 -15.38
N LYS A 2 64.55 -13.19 -15.85
CA LYS A 2 63.44 -12.24 -16.07
C LYS A 2 62.61 -12.14 -14.79
N LEU A 3 62.55 -10.96 -14.19
CA LEU A 3 61.74 -10.67 -13.01
C LEU A 3 60.33 -10.30 -13.48
N ARG A 4 59.32 -11.12 -13.16
CA ARG A 4 57.91 -10.81 -13.41
C ARG A 4 57.31 -10.19 -12.14
N ILE A 5 56.86 -8.95 -12.24
CA ILE A 5 56.12 -8.25 -11.20
C ILE A 5 54.65 -8.68 -11.34
N PHE A 6 54.10 -9.31 -10.30
CA PHE A 6 52.67 -9.58 -10.19
C PHE A 6 52.01 -8.37 -9.52
N THR A 7 51.26 -7.60 -10.30
CA THR A 7 50.36 -6.57 -9.77
C THR A 7 49.14 -7.27 -9.19
N VAL A 8 49.02 -7.30 -7.86
CA VAL A 8 47.83 -7.79 -7.17
C VAL A 8 46.77 -6.69 -7.25
N PHE A 9 45.72 -6.94 -8.02
CA PHE A 9 44.51 -6.13 -8.01
C PHE A 9 43.77 -6.40 -6.70
N LEU A 10 43.77 -5.43 -5.79
CA LEU A 10 42.98 -5.50 -4.57
C LEU A 10 41.51 -5.30 -4.95
N LEU A 11 40.73 -6.38 -5.00
CA LEU A 11 39.29 -6.29 -5.15
C LEU A 11 38.73 -5.65 -3.88
N ALA A 12 38.24 -4.42 -3.97
CA ALA A 12 37.50 -3.78 -2.89
C ALA A 12 36.18 -4.54 -2.71
N LEU A 13 36.13 -5.43 -1.72
CA LEU A 13 34.88 -6.02 -1.24
C LEU A 13 34.00 -4.89 -0.72
N ALA A 14 32.88 -4.64 -1.40
CA ALA A 14 31.83 -3.78 -0.90
C ALA A 14 31.39 -4.33 0.47
N THR A 15 31.67 -3.57 1.52
CA THR A 15 31.20 -3.91 2.87
C THR A 15 29.68 -3.89 2.85
N PRO A 16 29.00 -4.99 3.24
CA PRO A 16 27.56 -4.93 3.45
C PRO A 16 27.34 -3.92 4.57
N ILE A 17 26.57 -2.87 4.27
CA ILE A 17 26.13 -1.91 5.28
C ILE A 17 25.17 -2.68 6.19
N LEU A 18 25.73 -3.25 7.27
CA LEU A 18 24.98 -3.72 8.42
C LEU A 18 24.18 -2.52 8.92
N ALA A 19 22.86 -2.68 8.96
CA ALA A 19 21.84 -1.76 9.46
C ALA A 19 22.38 -0.59 10.31
N GLU A 20 22.73 0.51 9.65
CA GLU A 20 22.89 1.81 10.28
C GLU A 20 21.68 2.65 9.92
N ASN A 21 21.17 3.42 10.87
CA ASN A 21 20.21 4.47 10.60
C ASN A 21 20.85 5.48 9.63
N ILE A 22 20.39 5.51 8.40
CA ILE A 22 20.87 6.41 7.34
C ILE A 22 19.90 7.56 7.22
N PHE A 23 20.42 8.78 7.19
CA PHE A 23 19.65 9.97 6.83
C PHE A 23 20.50 10.85 5.92
N LYS A 24 20.13 10.89 4.64
CA LYS A 24 20.80 11.64 3.58
C LYS A 24 19.78 12.53 2.89
N ILE A 25 20.06 13.82 2.89
CA ILE A 25 19.29 14.85 2.18
C ILE A 25 20.21 15.56 1.21
N ASN A 26 19.64 16.10 0.13
CA ASN A 26 20.37 16.93 -0.84
C ASN A 26 21.57 16.20 -1.48
N ILE A 27 21.40 14.90 -1.79
CA ILE A 27 22.42 14.08 -2.45
C ILE A 27 22.26 14.13 -3.96
N SER A 28 23.35 13.90 -4.71
CA SER A 28 23.27 13.87 -6.18
C SER A 28 22.42 12.68 -6.65
N PRO A 29 21.84 12.73 -7.86
CA PRO A 29 21.11 11.60 -8.42
C PRO A 29 21.94 10.30 -8.46
N GLU A 30 23.24 10.39 -8.76
CA GLU A 30 24.14 9.23 -8.78
C GLU A 30 24.35 8.63 -7.38
N GLU A 31 24.51 9.47 -6.36
CA GLU A 31 24.63 9.02 -4.97
C GLU A 31 23.31 8.40 -4.49
N ALA A 32 22.17 9.04 -4.79
CA ALA A 32 20.85 8.51 -4.46
C ALA A 32 20.63 7.14 -5.10
N GLN A 33 20.98 6.95 -6.37
CA GLN A 33 20.83 5.68 -7.07
C GLN A 33 21.60 4.54 -6.40
N GLN A 34 22.76 4.82 -5.79
CA GLN A 34 23.51 3.81 -5.03
C GLN A 34 22.70 3.31 -3.82
N PHE A 35 22.03 4.22 -3.10
CA PHE A 35 21.14 3.86 -1.99
C PHE A 35 19.86 3.18 -2.46
N LEU A 36 19.26 3.62 -3.57
CA LEU A 36 18.09 2.94 -4.13
C LEU A 36 18.41 1.50 -4.53
N ASN A 37 19.56 1.28 -5.15
CA ASN A 37 20.02 -0.04 -5.55
C ASN A 37 20.31 -0.94 -4.34
N SER A 38 20.91 -0.39 -3.26
CA SER A 38 21.20 -1.16 -2.05
C SER A 38 19.93 -1.53 -1.28
N ALA A 39 18.95 -0.63 -1.20
CA ALA A 39 17.64 -0.91 -0.59
C ALA A 39 16.86 -1.97 -1.39
N ASN A 40 16.92 -1.92 -2.72
CA ASN A 40 16.32 -2.93 -3.61
C ASN A 40 16.88 -4.35 -3.39
N LEU A 41 18.11 -4.51 -2.88
CA LEU A 41 18.70 -5.82 -2.56
C LEU A 41 18.02 -6.50 -1.36
N ARG A 42 17.18 -5.79 -0.58
CA ARG A 42 16.34 -6.39 0.47
C ARG A 42 15.05 -7.04 -0.06
N GLY A 43 14.94 -7.18 -1.39
CA GLY A 43 13.99 -8.06 -2.05
C GLY A 43 12.58 -7.48 -2.13
N LEU A 44 12.18 -7.06 -3.33
CA LEU A 44 10.76 -6.80 -3.65
C LEU A 44 9.88 -8.05 -3.42
N ASP A 45 10.46 -9.24 -3.43
CA ASP A 45 9.70 -10.49 -3.43
C ASP A 45 9.55 -11.15 -2.05
N ASN A 46 10.45 -10.87 -1.11
CA ASN A 46 10.50 -11.53 0.20
C ASN A 46 10.46 -10.49 1.33
N ILE A 47 9.27 -10.22 1.83
CA ILE A 47 9.06 -9.37 2.99
C ILE A 47 9.10 -10.25 4.24
N ASP A 48 10.13 -10.06 5.06
CA ASP A 48 10.21 -10.65 6.41
C ASP A 48 9.57 -9.72 7.43
N TYR A 49 8.93 -10.30 8.44
CA TYR A 49 8.38 -9.55 9.57
C TYR A 49 9.49 -9.03 10.49
N ALA A 50 9.18 -7.97 11.25
CA ALA A 50 10.06 -7.45 12.28
C ALA A 50 10.32 -8.53 13.35
N PRO A 51 11.59 -8.77 13.76
CA PRO A 51 11.89 -9.73 14.82
C PRO A 51 11.43 -9.18 16.17
N LYS A 52 10.91 -10.07 17.02
CA LYS A 52 10.66 -9.75 18.43
C LYS A 52 11.99 -9.59 19.17
N THR A 53 12.18 -8.46 19.85
CA THR A 53 13.41 -8.12 20.57
C THR A 53 13.28 -8.31 22.08
N SER A 54 12.12 -8.03 22.65
CA SER A 54 11.85 -8.25 24.08
C SER A 54 10.36 -8.45 24.37
N GLU A 55 10.10 -8.94 25.58
CA GLU A 55 8.75 -9.14 26.12
C GLU A 55 8.81 -8.77 27.60
N ASN A 56 7.98 -7.81 27.99
CA ASN A 56 7.92 -7.28 29.34
C ASN A 56 6.51 -7.45 29.90
N GLU A 57 6.41 -7.66 31.22
CA GLU A 57 5.13 -7.51 31.92
C GLU A 57 4.69 -6.05 31.90
N LEU A 58 3.37 -5.81 31.94
CA LEU A 58 2.85 -4.46 31.94
C LEU A 58 3.31 -3.71 33.20
N PRO A 59 3.81 -2.47 33.08
CA PRO A 59 4.21 -1.67 34.23
C PRO A 59 2.98 -1.39 35.10
N GLU A 60 3.10 -1.53 36.42
CA GLU A 60 2.01 -1.17 37.34
C GLU A 60 1.68 0.32 37.24
N SER A 61 0.63 0.63 36.49
CA SER A 61 0.13 1.98 36.26
C SER A 61 -1.36 1.98 36.55
N ARG A 62 -1.78 2.79 37.53
CA ARG A 62 -3.19 2.89 37.94
C ARG A 62 -3.65 4.35 37.93
N ASN A 63 -4.91 4.59 37.59
CA ASN A 63 -5.51 5.91 37.70
C ASN A 63 -5.97 6.22 39.14
N GLU A 64 -6.54 7.41 39.35
CA GLU A 64 -7.08 7.86 40.65
C GLU A 64 -8.18 6.94 41.21
N LYS A 65 -8.83 6.12 40.37
CA LYS A 65 -9.85 5.14 40.76
C LYS A 65 -9.28 3.76 41.09
N GLY A 66 -7.97 3.56 40.94
CA GLY A 66 -7.29 2.28 41.16
C GLY A 66 -7.36 1.30 39.96
N GLU A 67 -7.93 1.73 38.83
CA GLU A 67 -8.04 0.93 37.61
C GLU A 67 -6.69 0.91 36.88
N PHE A 68 -6.30 -0.23 36.29
CA PHE A 68 -5.05 -0.33 35.55
C PHE A 68 -5.14 0.48 34.25
N VAL A 69 -4.14 1.32 33.98
CA VAL A 69 -4.11 2.18 32.79
C VAL A 69 -2.80 2.03 32.05
N TYR A 70 -2.88 1.69 30.77
CA TYR A 70 -1.74 1.58 29.88
C TYR A 70 -2.03 2.32 28.57
N MET A 71 -1.09 3.18 28.14
CA MET A 71 -1.22 4.03 26.94
C MET A 71 -2.55 4.82 26.89
N GLY A 72 -3.01 5.31 28.05
CA GLY A 72 -4.24 6.09 28.17
C GLY A 72 -5.54 5.28 28.11
N ARG A 73 -5.47 3.94 28.10
CA ARG A 73 -6.63 3.03 28.11
C ARG A 73 -6.72 2.29 29.44
N VAL A 74 -7.94 2.14 29.97
CA VAL A 74 -8.20 1.25 31.10
C VAL A 74 -8.15 -0.19 30.60
N ILE A 75 -7.41 -1.04 31.29
CA ILE A 75 -7.28 -2.47 30.99
C ILE A 75 -7.88 -3.28 32.13
N ASP A 76 -8.86 -4.10 31.81
CA ASP A 76 -9.34 -5.16 32.68
C ASP A 76 -8.39 -6.36 32.56
N HIS A 77 -8.09 -7.03 33.68
CA HIS A 77 -7.20 -8.20 33.72
C HIS A 77 -5.80 -7.98 33.10
N PRO A 78 -4.99 -7.04 33.62
CA PRO A 78 -3.64 -6.77 33.11
C PRO A 78 -2.72 -8.00 33.11
N GLU A 79 -2.99 -8.98 33.97
CA GLU A 79 -2.29 -10.27 34.02
C GLU A 79 -2.38 -11.09 32.72
N GLU A 80 -3.38 -10.85 31.89
CA GLU A 80 -3.57 -11.53 30.60
C GLU A 80 -2.75 -10.92 29.46
N TYR A 81 -2.11 -9.79 29.71
CA TYR A 81 -1.40 -9.01 28.69
C TYR A 81 0.11 -8.97 28.95
N VAL A 82 0.86 -8.76 27.87
CA VAL A 82 2.30 -8.45 27.88
C VAL A 82 2.58 -7.31 26.91
N GLU A 83 3.67 -6.61 27.13
CA GLU A 83 4.23 -5.66 26.17
C GLU A 83 5.33 -6.38 25.38
N GLU A 84 5.06 -6.65 24.10
CA GLU A 84 6.06 -7.18 23.18
C GLU A 84 6.74 -6.04 22.43
N HIS A 85 8.02 -6.18 22.18
CA HIS A 85 8.82 -5.20 21.46
C HIS A 85 9.33 -5.81 20.17
N TYR A 86 9.18 -5.08 19.07
CA TYR A 86 9.62 -5.50 17.73
C TYR A 86 10.57 -4.47 17.13
N ASP A 87 11.59 -4.95 16.43
CA ASP A 87 12.53 -4.10 15.69
C ASP A 87 12.02 -3.87 14.27
N ALA A 88 11.13 -2.90 14.13
CA ALA A 88 10.58 -2.51 12.84
C ALA A 88 11.62 -1.72 12.04
N HIS A 89 11.51 -1.79 10.71
CA HIS A 89 12.43 -1.09 9.81
C HIS A 89 11.63 -0.36 8.75
N GLN A 90 12.01 0.88 8.44
CA GLN A 90 11.47 1.63 7.32
C GLN A 90 12.59 2.30 6.53
N TYR A 91 12.41 2.37 5.21
CA TYR A 91 13.28 3.13 4.33
C TYR A 91 12.48 3.83 3.23
N HIS A 92 13.03 4.93 2.73
CA HIS A 92 12.52 5.63 1.57
C HIS A 92 13.66 6.41 0.93
N GLY A 93 13.71 6.42 -0.40
CA GLY A 93 14.58 7.33 -1.11
C GLY A 93 14.07 7.66 -2.51
N GLN A 94 14.57 8.78 -3.02
CA GLN A 94 14.31 9.29 -4.36
C GLN A 94 15.61 9.82 -4.96
N ASP A 95 15.76 9.71 -6.27
CA ASP A 95 16.93 10.18 -7.01
C ASP A 95 16.84 11.62 -7.52
N GLY A 96 15.70 12.27 -7.34
CA GLY A 96 15.41 13.61 -7.90
C GLY A 96 15.07 13.61 -9.39
N LEU A 97 15.17 12.47 -10.08
CA LEU A 97 14.78 12.28 -11.49
C LEU A 97 13.43 11.57 -11.63
N GLY A 98 12.87 11.09 -10.51
CA GLY A 98 11.52 10.54 -10.44
C GLY A 98 11.46 9.05 -10.16
N GLN A 99 12.62 8.40 -9.97
CA GLN A 99 12.72 7.05 -9.44
C GLN A 99 12.67 7.09 -7.92
N TYR A 100 12.11 6.06 -7.32
CA TYR A 100 12.07 5.94 -5.87
C TYR A 100 12.08 4.48 -5.42
N VAL A 101 12.43 4.29 -4.16
CA VAL A 101 12.22 3.04 -3.44
C VAL A 101 11.66 3.37 -2.07
N TYR A 102 10.72 2.56 -1.61
CA TYR A 102 10.09 2.68 -0.32
C TYR A 102 9.78 1.30 0.23
N GLY A 103 9.94 1.13 1.53
CA GLY A 103 9.44 -0.07 2.17
C GLY A 103 9.47 0.00 3.69
N TYR A 104 8.73 -0.91 4.29
CA TYR A 104 8.70 -1.10 5.72
C TYR A 104 8.42 -2.56 6.07
N ARG A 105 8.83 -2.95 7.27
CA ARG A 105 8.44 -4.21 7.92
C ARG A 105 8.06 -3.93 9.36
N ASP A 106 6.99 -4.58 9.77
CA ASP A 106 6.39 -4.53 11.10
C ASP A 106 6.15 -5.98 11.57
N TRP A 107 5.62 -6.15 12.77
CA TRP A 107 5.43 -7.46 13.41
C TRP A 107 4.49 -8.40 12.63
N ASN A 108 3.46 -7.86 11.96
CA ASN A 108 2.47 -8.63 11.20
C ASN A 108 2.30 -8.20 9.75
N GLN A 109 3.02 -7.19 9.28
CA GLN A 109 2.85 -6.65 7.95
C GLN A 109 4.14 -6.05 7.41
N GLY A 110 4.22 -5.92 6.10
CA GLY A 110 5.28 -5.16 5.45
C GLY A 110 4.96 -4.90 4.00
N LYS A 111 5.74 -4.01 3.41
CA LYS A 111 5.58 -3.56 2.03
C LYS A 111 6.94 -3.17 1.47
N ASN A 112 7.17 -3.48 0.19
CA ASN A 112 8.26 -2.94 -0.60
C ASN A 112 7.70 -2.42 -1.92
N GLU A 113 8.14 -1.26 -2.37
CA GLU A 113 7.72 -0.63 -3.62
C GLU A 113 8.88 0.15 -4.24
N LYS A 114 8.97 0.12 -5.56
CA LYS A 114 9.89 0.94 -6.33
C LYS A 114 9.21 1.50 -7.56
N LYS A 115 9.74 2.61 -8.04
CA LYS A 115 9.44 3.16 -9.37
C LYS A 115 10.72 3.25 -10.17
N ASP A 116 10.68 2.69 -11.38
CA ASP A 116 11.79 2.74 -12.31
C ASP A 116 11.79 4.01 -13.19
N GLU A 117 12.85 4.18 -13.98
CA GLU A 117 13.00 5.29 -14.92
C GLU A 117 11.88 5.37 -15.96
N SER A 118 11.28 4.23 -16.33
CA SER A 118 10.15 4.18 -17.28
C SER A 118 8.84 4.68 -16.68
N GLY A 119 8.82 4.91 -15.36
CA GLY A 119 7.65 5.29 -14.59
C GLY A 119 6.81 4.10 -14.13
N THR A 120 7.26 2.87 -14.38
CA THR A 120 6.58 1.65 -13.92
C THR A 120 6.81 1.50 -12.42
N VAL A 121 5.70 1.37 -11.68
CA VAL A 121 5.73 1.11 -10.24
C VAL A 121 5.61 -0.39 -10.04
N SER A 122 6.45 -1.00 -9.21
CA SER A 122 6.35 -2.40 -8.84
C SER A 122 6.54 -2.56 -7.34
N GLY A 123 5.82 -3.49 -6.74
CA GLY A 123 5.92 -3.71 -5.30
C GLY A 123 5.26 -4.99 -4.86
N SER A 124 5.40 -5.28 -3.58
CA SER A 124 4.66 -6.33 -2.90
C SER A 124 4.28 -5.87 -1.50
N TYR A 125 3.24 -6.48 -0.97
CA TYR A 125 2.89 -6.36 0.44
C TYR A 125 2.52 -7.73 0.99
N LYS A 126 2.81 -7.90 2.28
CA LYS A 126 2.59 -9.13 3.01
C LYS A 126 1.99 -8.81 4.37
N TYR A 127 0.99 -9.57 4.81
CA TYR A 127 0.46 -9.45 6.17
C TYR A 127 -0.09 -10.77 6.70
N VAL A 128 -0.19 -10.88 8.02
CA VAL A 128 -0.77 -12.06 8.69
C VAL A 128 -2.29 -11.90 8.75
N GLN A 129 -3.02 -12.83 8.13
CA GLN A 129 -4.49 -12.84 8.20
C GLN A 129 -4.98 -13.30 9.58
N PRO A 130 -6.22 -12.97 9.97
CA PRO A 130 -6.83 -13.52 11.19
C PRO A 130 -6.89 -15.04 11.23
N THR A 131 -6.88 -15.70 10.07
CA THR A 131 -6.80 -17.16 9.94
C THR A 131 -5.40 -17.72 10.22
N GLY A 132 -4.40 -16.88 10.49
CA GLY A 132 -3.00 -17.29 10.64
C GLY A 132 -2.27 -17.54 9.32
N ARG A 133 -2.94 -17.44 8.16
CA ARG A 133 -2.26 -17.55 6.86
C ARG A 133 -1.59 -16.24 6.47
N ASP A 134 -0.37 -16.31 5.96
CA ASP A 134 0.29 -15.15 5.36
C ASP A 134 -0.42 -14.79 4.03
N PHE A 135 -0.93 -13.57 3.92
CA PHE A 135 -1.37 -13.02 2.64
C PHE A 135 -0.19 -12.35 1.96
N VAL A 136 0.00 -12.62 0.66
CA VAL A 136 1.04 -12.00 -0.16
C VAL A 136 0.41 -11.52 -1.45
N ALA A 137 0.67 -10.28 -1.82
CA ALA A 137 0.32 -9.75 -3.14
C ALA A 137 1.50 -9.00 -3.75
N LYS A 138 1.77 -9.30 -5.01
CA LYS A 138 2.70 -8.58 -5.88
C LYS A 138 1.90 -7.75 -6.86
N TYR A 139 2.35 -6.56 -7.15
CA TYR A 139 1.66 -5.67 -8.06
C TYR A 139 2.64 -4.87 -8.90
N TYR A 140 2.16 -4.46 -10.07
CA TYR A 140 2.85 -3.48 -10.89
C TYR A 140 1.84 -2.56 -11.58
N ALA A 141 2.24 -1.30 -11.75
CA ALA A 141 1.49 -0.29 -12.47
C ALA A 141 2.36 0.16 -13.65
N ASP A 142 1.91 -0.16 -14.86
CA ASP A 142 2.56 0.21 -16.10
C ASP A 142 1.61 1.00 -17.02
N ARG A 143 1.97 1.17 -18.28
CA ARG A 143 1.15 1.88 -19.28
C ARG A 143 -0.17 1.16 -19.61
N THR A 144 -0.29 -0.12 -19.31
CA THR A 144 -1.48 -0.95 -19.56
C THR A 144 -2.45 -0.97 -18.38
N GLY A 145 -2.02 -0.46 -17.23
CA GLY A 145 -2.85 -0.30 -16.04
C GLY A 145 -2.19 -0.88 -14.79
N PHE A 146 -3.03 -1.17 -13.81
CA PHE A 146 -2.62 -1.76 -12.53
C PHE A 146 -2.91 -3.27 -12.54
N HIS A 147 -1.90 -4.06 -12.23
CA HIS A 147 -1.94 -5.52 -12.21
C HIS A 147 -1.56 -6.02 -10.83
N VAL A 148 -2.27 -7.03 -10.34
CA VAL A 148 -2.04 -7.64 -9.03
C VAL A 148 -2.07 -9.15 -9.17
N ASP A 149 -1.07 -9.81 -8.60
CA ASP A 149 -0.98 -11.24 -8.41
C ASP A 149 -0.93 -11.52 -6.91
N ASP A 150 -1.89 -12.28 -6.39
CA ASP A 150 -2.00 -12.56 -4.95
C ASP A 150 -2.28 -14.03 -4.67
N ASN A 151 -2.03 -14.45 -3.43
CA ASN A 151 -2.18 -15.85 -3.02
C ASN A 151 -3.60 -16.24 -2.59
N ARG A 152 -4.63 -15.46 -2.94
CA ARG A 152 -6.02 -15.85 -2.66
C ARG A 152 -6.46 -16.94 -3.64
N PRO A 153 -7.35 -17.85 -3.21
CA PRO A 153 -7.99 -18.75 -4.14
C PRO A 153 -8.71 -17.94 -5.23
N ALA A 154 -8.44 -18.27 -6.49
CA ALA A 154 -9.06 -17.64 -7.63
C ALA A 154 -10.58 -17.83 -7.58
N TYR A 155 -11.31 -16.81 -7.13
CA TYR A 155 -12.76 -16.80 -7.20
C TYR A 155 -13.16 -16.41 -8.63
N LEU A 156 -13.19 -17.40 -9.52
CA LEU A 156 -13.76 -17.24 -10.86
C LEU A 156 -15.24 -16.88 -10.68
N LYS A 157 -15.57 -15.59 -10.77
CA LYS A 157 -16.96 -15.16 -10.82
C LYS A 157 -17.56 -15.77 -12.08
N GLU A 158 -18.49 -16.70 -11.92
CA GLU A 158 -19.27 -17.17 -13.05
C GLU A 158 -19.93 -15.95 -13.72
N PRO A 159 -19.95 -15.89 -15.07
CA PRO A 159 -20.64 -14.80 -15.75
C PRO A 159 -22.08 -14.74 -15.23
N ALA A 160 -22.56 -13.54 -14.94
CA ALA A 160 -23.91 -13.35 -14.42
C ALA A 160 -24.91 -14.04 -15.36
N THR A 161 -25.54 -15.11 -14.88
CA THR A 161 -26.50 -15.85 -15.67
C THR A 161 -27.78 -15.03 -15.73
N LYS A 162 -28.22 -14.66 -16.94
CA LYS A 162 -29.46 -13.90 -17.13
C LYS A 162 -30.64 -14.67 -16.54
N THR A 163 -31.29 -14.10 -15.54
CA THR A 163 -32.52 -14.66 -14.98
C THR A 163 -33.61 -14.73 -16.07
N PRO A 164 -34.62 -15.60 -15.94
CA PRO A 164 -35.71 -15.68 -16.91
C PRO A 164 -36.44 -14.36 -17.16
N ALA A 165 -36.59 -13.53 -16.11
CA ALA A 165 -37.20 -12.21 -16.22
C ALA A 165 -36.38 -11.24 -17.08
N VAL A 166 -35.05 -11.23 -16.90
CA VAL A 166 -34.14 -10.38 -17.70
C VAL A 166 -34.17 -10.80 -19.17
N ARG A 167 -34.19 -12.11 -19.44
CA ARG A 167 -34.28 -12.62 -20.82
C ARG A 167 -35.59 -12.23 -21.50
N LYS A 168 -36.72 -12.35 -20.79
CA LYS A 168 -38.03 -11.96 -21.31
C LYS A 168 -38.11 -10.46 -21.57
N ALA A 169 -37.61 -9.63 -20.65
CA ALA A 169 -37.55 -8.19 -20.83
C ALA A 169 -36.68 -7.79 -22.03
N GLU A 170 -35.57 -8.49 -22.24
CA GLU A 170 -34.69 -8.29 -23.40
C GLU A 170 -35.37 -8.69 -24.73
N GLU A 171 -36.07 -9.82 -24.76
CA GLU A 171 -36.88 -10.24 -25.92
C GLU A 171 -37.98 -9.24 -26.26
N GLU A 172 -38.71 -8.78 -25.25
CA GLU A 172 -39.76 -7.76 -25.40
C GLU A 172 -39.17 -6.44 -25.90
N HIS A 173 -38.03 -6.01 -25.34
CA HIS A 173 -37.31 -4.83 -25.77
C HIS A 173 -36.85 -4.94 -27.22
N PHE A 174 -36.22 -6.06 -27.62
CA PHE A 174 -35.75 -6.25 -29.00
C PHE A 174 -36.91 -6.32 -30.00
N LYS A 175 -38.03 -6.94 -29.62
CA LYS A 175 -39.24 -6.96 -30.44
C LYS A 175 -39.80 -5.54 -30.62
N LEU A 176 -39.99 -4.82 -29.53
CA LEU A 176 -40.49 -3.44 -29.56
C LEU A 176 -39.55 -2.53 -30.35
N TRP A 177 -38.24 -2.66 -30.14
CA TRP A 177 -37.24 -1.89 -30.87
C TRP A 177 -37.28 -2.19 -32.38
N GLY A 178 -37.43 -3.45 -32.78
CA GLY A 178 -37.57 -3.83 -34.19
C GLY A 178 -38.86 -3.29 -34.83
N GLU A 179 -39.98 -3.34 -34.11
CA GLU A 179 -41.26 -2.75 -34.54
C GLU A 179 -41.15 -1.23 -34.70
N LEU A 180 -40.54 -0.55 -33.71
CA LEU A 180 -40.30 0.89 -33.75
C LEU A 180 -39.31 1.27 -34.86
N ALA A 181 -38.23 0.52 -35.07
CA ALA A 181 -37.26 0.78 -36.13
C ALA A 181 -37.89 0.58 -37.54
N ALA A 182 -38.75 -0.44 -37.71
CA ALA A 182 -39.50 -0.64 -38.94
C ALA A 182 -40.55 0.44 -39.20
N ALA A 183 -41.19 0.95 -38.13
CA ALA A 183 -42.15 2.06 -38.21
C ALA A 183 -41.46 3.43 -38.42
N ASN A 184 -40.28 3.64 -37.83
CA ASN A 184 -39.47 4.87 -37.93
C ASN A 184 -38.63 4.95 -39.22
N GLY A 185 -39.01 4.25 -40.29
CA GLY A 185 -38.48 4.48 -41.64
C GLY A 185 -38.64 5.94 -42.14
N ASN A 186 -39.41 6.76 -41.42
CA ASN A 186 -39.35 8.21 -41.45
C ASN A 186 -38.90 8.73 -40.08
N ASN A 187 -37.66 9.21 -39.98
CA ASN A 187 -37.11 9.74 -38.74
C ASN A 187 -37.88 11.02 -38.34
N PRO A 188 -38.52 11.09 -37.17
CA PRO A 188 -39.21 12.30 -36.73
C PRO A 188 -38.20 13.43 -36.50
N ASP A 189 -38.56 14.65 -36.91
CA ASP A 189 -37.72 15.85 -36.74
C ASP A 189 -37.47 16.12 -35.25
N PRO A 190 -36.22 16.03 -34.75
CA PRO A 190 -35.89 16.28 -33.35
C PRO A 190 -36.14 17.72 -32.90
N PHE A 191 -36.47 18.64 -33.82
CA PHE A 191 -36.82 20.03 -33.53
C PHE A 191 -38.32 20.32 -33.61
N ALA A 192 -39.19 19.31 -33.79
CA ALA A 192 -40.62 19.55 -33.86
C ALA A 192 -41.15 20.17 -32.53
N PRO A 193 -41.95 21.24 -32.61
CA PRO A 193 -42.40 22.02 -31.43
C PRO A 193 -43.22 21.20 -30.42
N GLU A 194 -43.75 20.06 -30.85
CA GLU A 194 -44.50 19.10 -30.03
C GLU A 194 -43.62 18.38 -28.98
N TYR A 195 -42.29 18.32 -29.18
CA TYR A 195 -41.33 17.74 -28.24
C TYR A 195 -40.68 18.77 -27.30
N GLN A 196 -41.00 20.06 -27.46
CA GLN A 196 -40.57 21.10 -26.53
C GLN A 196 -41.51 21.14 -25.32
N GLN A 197 -41.48 20.09 -24.50
CA GLN A 197 -42.11 20.16 -23.18
C GLN A 197 -41.31 21.12 -22.29
N GLN A 198 -42.06 22.00 -21.61
CA GLN A 198 -41.55 22.90 -20.60
C GLN A 198 -40.88 22.08 -19.50
N ARG A 199 -39.55 22.17 -19.43
CA ARG A 199 -38.75 21.53 -18.39
C ARG A 199 -39.20 22.12 -17.05
N ASN A 200 -39.79 21.30 -16.17
CA ASN A 200 -39.94 21.68 -14.77
C ASN A 200 -38.54 21.89 -14.20
N GLU A 201 -38.19 23.15 -13.93
CA GLU A 201 -37.00 23.47 -13.17
C GLU A 201 -37.23 23.01 -11.73
N PRO A 202 -36.34 22.16 -11.16
CA PRO A 202 -36.42 21.80 -9.76
C PRO A 202 -36.24 23.06 -8.90
N ALA A 203 -36.99 23.15 -7.80
CA ALA A 203 -36.87 24.25 -6.85
C ALA A 203 -35.42 24.41 -6.40
N GLU A 204 -34.92 25.64 -6.50
CA GLU A 204 -33.56 26.04 -6.14
C GLU A 204 -33.30 25.67 -4.67
N SER A 205 -32.48 24.64 -4.44
CA SER A 205 -31.97 24.35 -3.09
C SER A 205 -30.97 25.43 -2.74
N GLU A 206 -31.19 26.16 -1.66
CA GLU A 206 -30.26 27.17 -1.15
C GLU A 206 -28.94 26.50 -0.73
N TYR A 207 -27.99 26.40 -1.67
CA TYR A 207 -26.64 25.96 -1.40
C TYR A 207 -25.90 27.08 -0.66
N LYS A 208 -25.71 26.91 0.64
CA LYS A 208 -24.69 27.70 1.36
C LYS A 208 -23.33 27.16 0.96
N GLU A 209 -22.72 27.80 -0.04
CA GLU A 209 -21.34 27.55 -0.42
C GLU A 209 -20.43 27.85 0.77
N TYR A 210 -19.90 26.80 1.38
CA TYR A 210 -18.86 26.93 2.39
C TYR A 210 -17.58 27.31 1.65
N VAL A 211 -17.34 28.61 1.50
CA VAL A 211 -16.09 29.11 0.92
C VAL A 211 -14.99 28.91 1.96
N HIS A 212 -14.25 27.80 1.85
CA HIS A 212 -12.98 27.67 2.55
C HIS A 212 -12.02 28.69 1.94
N GLN A 213 -11.82 29.82 2.62
CA GLN A 213 -10.79 30.79 2.24
C GLN A 213 -9.44 30.22 2.68
N GLU A 214 -8.83 29.42 1.80
CA GLU A 214 -7.42 29.12 1.95
C GLU A 214 -6.65 30.44 1.86
N PRO A 215 -5.71 30.71 2.79
CA PRO A 215 -4.79 31.82 2.60
C PRO A 215 -4.13 31.64 1.23
N PRO A 216 -3.96 32.71 0.44
CA PRO A 216 -3.33 32.61 -0.87
C PRO A 216 -1.98 31.93 -0.72
N TYR A 217 -1.79 30.82 -1.44
CA TYR A 217 -0.51 30.13 -1.50
C TYR A 217 0.55 31.15 -1.92
N VAL A 218 1.50 31.41 -1.02
CA VAL A 218 2.71 32.16 -1.34
C VAL A 218 3.75 31.10 -1.68
N PRO A 219 4.08 30.90 -2.96
CA PRO A 219 5.18 30.01 -3.32
C PRO A 219 6.41 30.50 -2.58
N GLY A 220 7.10 29.58 -1.90
CA GLY A 220 8.47 29.83 -1.49
C GLY A 220 9.34 30.15 -2.71
N PRO A 221 10.55 30.68 -2.52
CA PRO A 221 11.49 30.79 -3.63
C PRO A 221 11.58 29.43 -4.34
N GLU A 222 11.42 29.42 -5.67
CA GLU A 222 11.65 28.20 -6.45
C GLU A 222 13.04 27.67 -6.13
N GLU A 223 13.14 26.38 -5.83
CA GLU A 223 14.44 25.75 -5.61
C GLU A 223 15.21 25.73 -6.94
N THR A 224 16.01 26.77 -7.16
CA THR A 224 16.88 26.88 -8.33
C THR A 224 18.14 26.07 -8.07
N GLY A 225 18.17 24.82 -8.55
CA GLY A 225 19.32 23.93 -8.39
C GLY A 225 19.21 22.68 -9.27
N PRO A 226 20.30 21.90 -9.40
CA PRO A 226 20.21 20.57 -9.99
C PRO A 226 19.23 19.69 -9.20
N PRO A 227 18.57 18.70 -9.83
CA PRO A 227 17.70 17.77 -9.11
C PRO A 227 18.49 17.08 -8.00
N GLN A 228 17.89 17.00 -6.83
CA GLN A 228 18.49 16.39 -5.66
C GLN A 228 17.64 15.24 -5.19
N GLY A 229 18.32 14.16 -4.80
CA GLY A 229 17.72 13.02 -4.15
C GLY A 229 17.81 13.10 -2.64
N PHE A 230 17.22 12.11 -2.01
CA PHE A 230 17.36 11.86 -0.58
C PHE A 230 17.19 10.36 -0.32
N PHE A 231 17.70 9.91 0.80
CA PHE A 231 17.50 8.54 1.27
C PHE A 231 17.51 8.51 2.78
N TYR A 232 16.52 7.87 3.39
CA TYR A 232 16.56 7.51 4.79
C TYR A 232 16.21 6.04 4.98
N ALA A 233 16.83 5.44 5.99
CA ALA A 233 16.51 4.11 6.47
C ALA A 233 16.74 4.10 7.97
N PHE A 234 15.79 3.57 8.75
CA PHE A 234 15.95 3.49 10.18
C PHE A 234 15.20 2.31 10.78
N ASP A 235 15.79 1.77 11.84
CA ASP A 235 15.15 0.80 12.72
C ASP A 235 14.50 1.53 13.91
N TYR A 236 13.32 1.07 14.32
CA TYR A 236 12.58 1.65 15.44
C TYR A 236 11.83 0.58 16.22
N ASN A 237 11.82 0.73 17.54
CA ASN A 237 11.11 -0.17 18.43
C ASN A 237 9.59 0.07 18.37
N VAL A 238 8.83 -0.99 18.13
CA VAL A 238 7.37 -0.99 18.17
C VAL A 238 6.91 -1.76 19.42
N PRO A 239 6.45 -1.07 20.48
CA PRO A 239 5.79 -1.72 21.60
C PRO A 239 4.36 -2.11 21.22
N LEU A 240 4.01 -3.37 21.46
CA LEU A 240 2.71 -3.95 21.18
C LEU A 240 2.13 -4.55 22.45
N LEU A 241 0.97 -4.04 22.86
CA LEU A 241 0.15 -4.68 23.89
C LEU A 241 -0.48 -5.94 23.32
N ARG A 242 -0.13 -7.11 23.85
CA ARG A 242 -0.58 -8.41 23.34
C ARG A 242 -1.28 -9.21 24.42
N ASN A 243 -2.49 -9.69 24.14
CA ASN A 243 -3.15 -10.68 24.99
C ASN A 243 -2.46 -12.05 24.79
N LYS A 244 -2.11 -12.72 25.89
CA LYS A 244 -1.37 -13.99 25.89
C LYS A 244 -2.14 -15.10 25.17
N LYS A 245 -3.46 -15.19 25.40
CA LYS A 245 -4.31 -16.23 24.80
C LYS A 245 -4.51 -16.01 23.31
N GLU A 246 -4.82 -14.78 22.88
CA GLU A 246 -4.95 -14.46 21.45
C GLU A 246 -3.64 -14.67 20.67
N ARG A 247 -2.50 -14.46 21.33
CA ARG A 247 -1.18 -14.79 20.75
C ARG A 247 -1.04 -16.29 20.53
N GLU A 248 -1.28 -17.10 21.56
CA GLU A 248 -1.20 -18.57 21.45
C GLU A 248 -2.14 -19.12 20.38
N GLU A 249 -3.37 -18.61 20.32
CA GLU A 249 -4.34 -18.97 19.27
C GLU A 249 -3.82 -18.63 17.87
N LEU A 250 -3.25 -17.43 17.68
CA LEU A 250 -2.67 -17.04 16.41
C LEU A 250 -1.46 -17.92 16.04
N GLU A 251 -0.56 -18.19 16.98
CA GLU A 251 0.62 -19.05 16.74
C GLU A 251 0.20 -20.47 16.33
N HIS A 252 -0.84 -21.02 16.97
CA HIS A 252 -1.42 -22.31 16.58
C HIS A 252 -1.98 -22.26 15.16
N LEU A 253 -2.81 -21.26 14.85
CA LEU A 253 -3.37 -21.07 13.50
C LEU A 253 -2.28 -20.93 12.44
N ARG A 254 -1.20 -20.19 12.74
CA ARG A 254 -0.05 -20.04 11.84
C ARG A 254 0.66 -21.38 11.62
N ALA A 255 0.88 -22.16 12.68
CA ALA A 255 1.50 -23.47 12.58
C ALA A 255 0.66 -24.47 11.77
N GLU A 256 -0.67 -24.37 11.82
CA GLU A 256 -1.55 -25.22 11.02
C GLU A 256 -1.67 -24.76 9.56
N ASN A 257 -1.84 -23.45 9.32
CA ASN A 257 -2.25 -22.95 8.02
C ASN A 257 -1.09 -22.57 7.09
N ASN A 258 0.10 -22.29 7.61
CA ASN A 258 1.29 -22.02 6.79
C ASN A 258 2.11 -23.29 6.46
N ASN A 259 1.87 -24.43 7.15
CA ASN A 259 2.55 -25.70 6.87
C ASN A 259 1.82 -26.59 5.85
N ASN A 260 0.62 -26.19 5.43
CA ASN A 260 -0.25 -26.95 4.52
C ASN A 260 -0.24 -26.42 3.07
N GLU A 261 0.84 -25.74 2.65
CA GLU A 261 1.08 -25.31 1.27
C GLU A 261 1.98 -26.28 0.49
#